data_AF-A0A6M3LDT3-F1
#
_entry.id   AF-A0A6M3LDT3-F1
#
_cell.length_a   1.000
_cell.length_b   1.000
_cell.length_c   1.000
_cell.angle_alpha   90.00
_cell.angle_beta   90.00
_cell.angle_gamma   90.00
#
_symmetry.space_group_name_H-M   'P 1'
#
loop_
_entity.id
_entity.type
_entity.pdbx_description
1 polymer ?
#
loop_
_entity_poly.entity_id
_entity_poly.type
_entity_poly.pdbx_seq_one_letter_code
_entity_poly.pdbx_strand_id
1 'polypeptide(L)'
;MALNLIISRRAGDDVDLFYHVPGNAINEPFCYHLTRTVAGLSFPQRAGKGEHTSYGYACLVGERTFYAEDGDRTTRQFVVLDEIEASSQAALYKLLIEYKDRYLAGAVVCPDRPQPMVDNLRDMEGLSKYANESPVFLRARHPSYVSRDTVATVAPHDVPPTPQVVQFFETLLGTELQQPDTLWPLMGRTGQQSYRLALPGNLSNEKARTGIQSPSVYPKVVEALYVALHYLETTARVHYDGSKWEHKGSVVTGY
;
A
#
# COMPACT_ATOMS: atom_id res chain seq x y z
N MET A 1 -20.83 -2.63 2.20
CA MET A 1 -20.73 -2.92 0.75
C MET A 1 -19.37 -2.45 0.28
N ALA A 2 -18.58 -3.32 -0.37
CA ALA A 2 -17.21 -2.98 -0.75
C ALA A 2 -17.18 -2.04 -1.97
N LEU A 3 -16.26 -1.08 -1.95
CA LEU A 3 -15.92 -0.24 -3.08
C LEU A 3 -15.12 -1.05 -4.09
N ASN A 4 -15.37 -0.82 -5.37
CA ASN A 4 -14.62 -1.46 -6.44
C ASN A 4 -13.67 -0.44 -7.07
N LEU A 5 -12.36 -0.70 -7.04
CA LEU A 5 -11.39 0.16 -7.71
C LEU A 5 -11.62 0.11 -9.22
N ILE A 6 -11.87 1.28 -9.81
CA ILE A 6 -12.11 1.47 -11.25
C ILE A 6 -10.78 1.73 -11.95
N ILE A 7 -10.04 2.74 -11.48
CA ILE A 7 -8.83 3.22 -12.12
C ILE A 7 -7.85 3.75 -11.08
N SER A 8 -6.57 3.48 -11.32
CA SER A 8 -5.45 4.12 -10.64
C SER A 8 -4.72 5.02 -11.62
N ARG A 9 -4.25 6.17 -11.12
CA ARG A 9 -3.56 7.17 -11.93
C ARG A 9 -2.40 7.75 -11.14
N ARG A 10 -1.27 7.98 -11.80
CA ARG A 10 -0.23 8.87 -11.26
C ARG A 10 -0.62 10.34 -11.48
N ALA A 11 -0.58 11.11 -10.41
CA ALA A 11 -0.76 12.57 -10.41
C ALA A 11 0.57 13.19 -9.98
N GLY A 12 1.49 13.35 -10.93
CA GLY A 12 2.88 13.65 -10.62
C GLY A 12 3.51 12.50 -9.83
N ASP A 13 3.97 12.81 -8.63
CA ASP A 13 4.57 11.86 -7.70
C ASP A 13 3.54 11.06 -6.90
N ASP A 14 2.28 11.50 -6.87
CA ASP A 14 1.22 10.88 -6.08
C ASP A 14 0.40 9.86 -6.88
N VAL A 15 -0.40 9.08 -6.16
CA VAL A 15 -1.27 8.03 -6.68
C VAL A 15 -2.72 8.34 -6.32
N ASP A 16 -3.54 8.49 -7.34
CA ASP A 16 -4.98 8.64 -7.20
C ASP A 16 -5.66 7.30 -7.47
N LEU A 17 -6.47 6.84 -6.51
CA LEU A 17 -7.26 5.62 -6.63
C LEU A 17 -8.75 5.97 -6.68
N PHE A 18 -9.37 5.72 -7.81
CA PHE A 18 -10.78 6.04 -8.05
C PHE A 18 -11.64 4.79 -7.91
N TYR A 19 -12.59 4.85 -6.99
CA TYR A 19 -13.48 3.77 -6.62
C TYR A 19 -14.92 4.06 -7.05
N HIS A 20 -15.59 3.02 -7.54
CA HIS A 20 -17.02 3.04 -7.75
C HIS A 20 -17.72 2.90 -6.40
N VAL A 21 -18.68 3.79 -6.12
CA VAL A 21 -19.55 3.73 -4.95
C VAL A 21 -20.87 3.09 -5.36
N PRO A 22 -21.15 1.81 -4.99
CA PRO A 22 -22.40 1.17 -5.35
C PRO A 22 -23.61 1.93 -4.79
N GLY A 23 -24.60 2.23 -5.65
CA GLY A 23 -25.82 2.92 -5.25
C GLY A 23 -25.74 4.45 -5.24
N ASN A 24 -24.60 5.04 -5.62
CA ASN A 24 -24.54 6.49 -5.87
C ASN A 24 -25.20 6.80 -7.22
N ALA A 25 -26.33 7.52 -7.20
CA ALA A 25 -27.05 7.90 -8.42
C ALA A 25 -26.29 8.93 -9.28
N ILE A 26 -25.37 9.65 -8.63
CA ILE A 26 -24.41 10.53 -9.26
C ILE A 26 -23.16 9.65 -9.48
N ASN A 27 -22.80 9.35 -10.72
CA ASN A 27 -21.64 8.50 -11.08
C ASN A 27 -20.28 9.12 -10.70
N GLU A 28 -20.20 9.90 -9.63
CA GLU A 28 -18.97 10.47 -9.11
C GLU A 28 -18.18 9.41 -8.35
N PRO A 29 -16.96 9.08 -8.82
CA PRO A 29 -16.10 8.13 -8.13
C PRO A 29 -15.58 8.72 -6.83
N PHE A 30 -15.41 7.87 -5.82
CA PHE A 30 -14.68 8.24 -4.62
C PHE A 30 -13.17 8.15 -4.90
N CYS A 31 -12.41 9.20 -4.62
CA CYS A 31 -10.95 9.22 -4.82
C CYS A 31 -10.20 9.12 -3.49
N TYR A 32 -9.26 8.18 -3.39
CA TYR A 32 -8.16 8.26 -2.43
C TYR A 32 -6.95 8.89 -3.11
N HIS A 33 -6.56 10.08 -2.63
CA HIS A 33 -5.26 10.69 -2.96
C HIS A 33 -4.21 10.15 -2.00
N LEU A 34 -3.22 9.44 -2.52
CA LEU A 34 -2.16 8.77 -1.77
C LEU A 34 -0.80 9.29 -2.20
N THR A 35 0.11 9.51 -1.27
CA THR A 35 1.51 9.82 -1.60
C THR A 35 2.22 8.61 -2.18
N ARG A 36 1.94 7.42 -1.64
CA ARG A 36 2.54 6.17 -2.11
C ARG A 36 1.70 4.96 -1.74
N THR A 37 1.93 3.89 -2.48
CA THR A 37 1.34 2.58 -2.25
C THR A 37 2.45 1.53 -2.16
N VAL A 38 2.29 0.59 -1.23
CA VAL A 38 3.22 -0.52 -1.03
C VAL A 38 2.43 -1.82 -0.84
N ALA A 39 3.02 -2.93 -1.27
CA ALA A 39 2.49 -4.25 -0.99
C ALA A 39 3.32 -4.91 0.12
N GLY A 40 2.70 -5.26 1.24
CA GLY A 40 3.31 -6.09 2.27
C GLY A 40 2.98 -7.55 2.00
N LEU A 41 3.97 -8.44 2.08
CA LEU A 41 3.85 -9.86 1.74
C LEU A 41 4.42 -10.70 2.87
N SER A 42 3.74 -11.79 3.24
CA SER A 42 4.29 -12.82 4.12
C SER A 42 3.93 -14.21 3.62
N PHE A 43 4.84 -15.15 3.86
CA PHE A 43 4.63 -16.56 3.67
C PHE A 43 4.80 -17.26 5.02
N PRO A 44 3.77 -17.98 5.50
CA PRO A 44 3.93 -18.72 6.74
C PRO A 44 5.03 -19.76 6.58
N GLN A 45 5.99 -19.79 7.51
CA GLN A 45 6.81 -20.99 7.69
C GLN A 45 5.85 -22.12 8.13
N ARG A 46 5.85 -23.25 7.42
CA ARG A 46 5.00 -24.41 7.77
C ARG A 46 5.33 -24.89 9.19
N ALA A 47 4.61 -24.41 10.19
CA ALA A 47 4.50 -25.08 11.47
C ALA A 47 3.53 -26.26 11.27
N GLY A 48 3.93 -27.45 11.73
CA GLY A 48 3.30 -28.70 11.36
C GLY A 48 1.81 -28.86 11.70
N LYS A 49 1.21 -29.84 11.00
CA LYS A 49 -0.12 -30.46 11.16
C LYS A 49 -1.34 -29.72 10.60
N GLY A 50 -1.75 -30.18 9.41
CA GLY A 50 -3.14 -30.58 9.14
C GLY A 50 -4.16 -29.50 8.81
N GLU A 51 -3.85 -28.21 8.93
CA GLU A 51 -4.79 -27.17 8.52
C GLU A 51 -4.70 -26.88 7.03
N HIS A 52 -5.86 -26.70 6.38
CA HIS A 52 -5.99 -26.14 5.03
C HIS A 52 -5.58 -24.66 5.05
N THR A 53 -4.32 -24.38 5.33
CA THR A 53 -3.78 -23.03 5.34
C THR A 53 -3.37 -22.64 3.93
N SER A 54 -4.04 -21.61 3.43
CA SER A 54 -3.57 -20.76 2.33
C SER A 54 -2.08 -20.43 2.49
N TYR A 55 -1.32 -20.75 1.44
CA TYR A 55 0.10 -20.48 1.31
C TYR A 55 0.33 -19.01 0.92
N GLY A 56 0.53 -18.18 1.94
CA GLY A 56 0.94 -16.78 1.81
C GLY A 56 -0.21 -15.78 1.71
N TYR A 57 0.08 -14.57 2.16
CA TYR A 57 -0.83 -13.44 2.23
C TYR A 57 -0.09 -12.16 1.82
N ALA A 58 -0.76 -11.28 1.10
CA ALA A 58 -0.27 -9.93 0.87
C ALA A 58 -1.37 -8.90 1.10
N CYS A 59 -0.97 -7.69 1.48
CA CYS A 59 -1.86 -6.55 1.68
C CYS A 59 -1.32 -5.34 0.94
N LEU A 60 -2.23 -4.47 0.50
CA LEU A 60 -1.90 -3.22 -0.17
C LEU A 60 -2.18 -2.08 0.81
N VAL A 61 -1.17 -1.28 1.08
CA VAL A 61 -1.24 -0.15 2.01
C VAL A 61 -0.90 1.14 1.28
N GLY A 62 -1.78 2.13 1.41
CA GLY A 62 -1.56 3.48 0.92
C GLY A 62 -1.15 4.41 2.06
N GLU A 63 -0.25 5.34 1.78
CA GLU A 63 0.05 6.47 2.67
C GLU A 63 -0.67 7.72 2.17
N ARG A 64 -1.22 8.49 3.12
CA ARG A 64 -1.70 9.85 2.93
C ARG A 64 -0.84 10.76 3.80
N THR A 65 -0.19 11.73 3.18
CA THR A 65 0.56 12.75 3.91
C THR A 65 -0.21 14.06 3.86
N PHE A 66 -0.38 14.66 5.03
CA PHE A 66 -0.92 15.99 5.21
C PHE A 66 0.26 16.90 5.52
N TYR A 67 0.40 17.98 4.77
CA TYR A 67 1.45 18.97 4.94
C TYR A 67 0.87 20.22 5.60
N ALA A 68 1.65 20.84 6.47
CA ALA A 68 1.41 22.20 6.91
C ALA A 68 1.62 23.17 5.73
N GLU A 69 1.03 24.37 5.80
CA GLU A 69 1.21 25.41 4.80
C GLU A 69 2.69 25.83 4.66
N ASP A 70 3.45 25.76 5.76
CA ASP A 70 4.88 26.03 5.80
C ASP A 70 5.76 24.90 5.23
N GLY A 71 5.19 23.71 5.00
CA GLY A 71 5.89 22.52 4.51
C GLY A 71 6.79 21.81 5.53
N ASP A 72 6.99 22.37 6.74
CA ASP A 72 7.93 21.87 7.74
C ASP A 72 7.33 20.78 8.63
N ARG A 73 6.01 20.80 8.82
CA ARG A 73 5.28 19.79 9.60
C ARG A 73 4.45 18.91 8.68
N THR A 74 4.48 17.61 8.99
CA THR A 74 3.66 16.63 8.28
C THR A 74 3.01 15.65 9.24
N THR A 75 1.81 15.20 8.87
CA THR A 75 1.11 14.12 9.54
C THR A 75 0.79 13.04 8.52
N ARG A 76 0.96 11.77 8.89
CA ARG A 76 0.81 10.63 7.98
C ARG A 76 -0.27 9.67 8.46
N GLN A 77 -1.13 9.26 7.54
CA GLN A 77 -2.13 8.22 7.72
C GLN A 77 -1.85 7.06 6.77
N PHE A 78 -1.99 5.83 7.26
CA PHE A 78 -1.87 4.60 6.51
C PHE A 78 -3.25 3.97 6.32
N VAL A 79 -3.57 3.58 5.10
CA VAL A 79 -4.88 3.01 4.74
C VAL A 79 -4.65 1.61 4.18
N VAL A 80 -5.28 0.60 4.77
CA VAL A 80 -5.28 -0.75 4.17
C VAL A 80 -6.32 -0.78 3.05
N LEU A 81 -5.84 -0.89 1.81
CA LEU A 81 -6.61 -0.71 0.59
C LEU A 81 -7.26 -2.00 0.10
N ASP A 82 -6.50 -3.09 0.13
CA ASP A 82 -6.90 -4.38 -0.42
C ASP A 82 -6.02 -5.49 0.15
N GLU A 83 -6.43 -6.73 -0.06
CA GLU A 83 -5.72 -7.91 0.42
C GLU A 83 -5.85 -9.10 -0.53
N ILE A 84 -4.79 -9.88 -0.61
CA ILE A 84 -4.71 -11.10 -1.41
C ILE A 84 -4.26 -12.26 -0.55
N GLU A 85 -4.84 -13.41 -0.81
CA GLU A 85 -4.43 -14.66 -0.19
C GLU A 85 -4.47 -15.75 -1.24
N ALA A 86 -3.46 -16.62 -1.24
CA ALA A 86 -3.37 -17.70 -2.21
C ALA A 86 -3.03 -19.02 -1.51
N SER A 87 -3.25 -20.13 -2.22
CA SER A 87 -2.91 -21.48 -1.76
C SER A 87 -1.54 -21.96 -2.24
N SER A 88 -0.83 -21.17 -3.07
CA SER A 88 0.52 -21.47 -3.52
C SER A 88 1.33 -20.20 -3.81
N GLN A 89 2.67 -20.33 -3.77
CA GLN A 89 3.60 -19.25 -4.06
C GLN A 89 3.39 -18.66 -5.46
N ALA A 90 3.27 -19.53 -6.46
CA ALA A 90 3.09 -19.14 -7.85
C ALA A 90 1.78 -18.36 -8.07
N ALA A 91 0.69 -18.80 -7.43
CA ALA A 91 -0.58 -18.09 -7.48
C ALA A 91 -0.48 -16.72 -6.79
N LEU A 92 0.17 -16.65 -5.64
CA LEU A 92 0.36 -15.38 -4.93
C LEU A 92 1.18 -14.39 -5.74
N TYR A 93 2.26 -14.84 -6.37
CA TYR A 93 3.11 -13.97 -7.20
C TYR A 93 2.38 -13.42 -8.42
N LYS A 94 1.58 -14.25 -9.10
CA LYS A 94 0.75 -13.77 -10.22
C LYS A 94 -0.21 -12.67 -9.77
N LEU A 95 -0.94 -12.90 -8.67
CA LEU A 95 -1.86 -11.92 -8.09
C LEU A 95 -1.11 -10.66 -7.63
N LEU A 96 0.10 -10.81 -7.10
CA LEU A 96 0.91 -9.70 -6.61
C LEU A 96 1.37 -8.79 -7.76
N ILE A 97 1.70 -9.33 -8.94
CA ILE A 97 1.97 -8.51 -10.15
C ILE A 97 0.73 -7.69 -10.51
N GLU A 98 -0.43 -8.35 -10.56
CA GLU A 98 -1.70 -7.71 -10.89
C GLU A 98 -2.03 -6.57 -9.93
N TYR A 99 -1.87 -6.81 -8.62
CA TYR A 99 -2.17 -5.82 -7.59
C TYR A 99 -1.13 -4.71 -7.54
N LYS A 100 0.16 -5.02 -7.69
CA LYS A 100 1.22 -4.01 -7.77
C LYS A 100 0.94 -3.02 -8.90
N ASP A 101 0.54 -3.50 -10.07
CA ASP A 101 0.16 -2.62 -11.19
C ASP A 101 -1.13 -1.86 -10.91
N ARG A 102 -2.16 -2.58 -10.47
CA ARG A 102 -3.48 -2.00 -10.21
C ARG A 102 -3.44 -0.88 -9.18
N TYR A 103 -2.59 -1.01 -8.15
CA TYR A 103 -2.42 -0.02 -7.09
C TYR A 103 -1.19 0.88 -7.28
N LEU A 104 -0.46 0.74 -8.39
CA LEU A 104 0.77 1.47 -8.70
C LEU A 104 1.84 1.39 -7.59
N ALA A 105 1.92 0.23 -6.93
CA ALA A 105 2.80 0.02 -5.79
C ALA A 105 4.27 0.23 -6.15
N GLY A 106 4.94 1.12 -5.41
CA GLY A 106 6.36 1.44 -5.60
C GLY A 106 7.32 0.50 -4.87
N ALA A 107 6.81 -0.29 -3.95
CA ALA A 107 7.58 -1.31 -3.23
C ALA A 107 6.75 -2.55 -2.92
N VAL A 108 7.42 -3.69 -2.95
CA VAL A 108 6.96 -4.98 -2.42
C VAL A 108 7.85 -5.30 -1.23
N VAL A 109 7.27 -5.26 -0.04
CA VAL A 109 7.96 -5.43 1.22
C VAL A 109 7.68 -6.83 1.76
N CYS A 110 8.71 -7.53 2.21
CA CYS A 110 8.58 -8.90 2.70
C CYS A 110 9.51 -9.15 3.89
N PRO A 111 9.25 -10.20 4.70
CA PRO A 111 10.19 -10.68 5.70
C PRO A 111 11.56 -10.99 5.08
N ASP A 112 12.63 -10.63 5.78
CA ASP A 112 14.02 -10.89 5.36
C ASP A 112 14.36 -12.39 5.28
N ARG A 113 13.55 -13.24 5.92
CA ARG A 113 13.77 -14.69 6.00
C ARG A 113 12.52 -15.47 5.57
N PRO A 114 12.67 -16.43 4.63
CA PRO A 114 13.93 -16.96 4.08
C PRO A 114 14.46 -16.17 2.86
N GLN A 115 15.79 -15.96 2.78
CA GLN A 115 16.45 -15.21 1.69
C GLN A 115 16.13 -15.71 0.26
N PRO A 116 16.06 -17.03 -0.03
CA PRO A 116 15.72 -17.51 -1.39
C PRO A 116 14.36 -17.02 -1.90
N MET A 117 13.42 -16.72 -1.00
CA MET A 117 12.12 -16.16 -1.37
C MET A 117 12.24 -14.71 -1.83
N VAL A 118 13.11 -13.93 -1.18
CA VAL A 118 13.43 -12.55 -1.57
C VAL A 118 14.11 -12.54 -2.93
N ASP A 119 15.03 -13.47 -3.18
CA ASP A 119 15.72 -13.58 -4.46
C ASP A 119 14.76 -13.99 -5.58
N ASN A 120 13.86 -14.96 -5.32
CA ASN A 120 12.80 -15.33 -6.26
C ASN A 120 11.88 -14.16 -6.62
N LEU A 121 11.52 -13.31 -5.64
CA LEU A 121 10.73 -12.09 -5.89
C LEU A 121 11.45 -11.09 -6.80
N ARG A 122 12.77 -10.96 -6.63
CA ARG A 122 13.63 -10.07 -7.44
C ARG A 122 13.78 -10.56 -8.87
N ASP A 123 13.90 -11.87 -9.04
CA ASP A 123 14.09 -12.52 -10.34
C ASP A 123 12.79 -12.62 -11.15
N MET A 124 11.64 -12.51 -10.47
CA MET A 124 10.34 -12.62 -11.12
C MET A 124 10.00 -11.38 -11.96
N GLU A 125 9.83 -11.62 -13.25
CA GLU A 125 9.34 -10.62 -14.19
C GLU A 125 7.95 -10.12 -13.81
N GLY A 126 7.73 -8.81 -13.96
CA GLY A 126 6.49 -8.12 -13.61
C GLY A 126 6.45 -7.64 -12.16
N LEU A 127 7.12 -8.31 -11.22
CA LEU A 127 7.24 -7.84 -9.84
C LEU A 127 8.23 -6.69 -9.74
N SER A 128 9.51 -6.96 -10.04
CA SER A 128 10.56 -5.95 -9.93
C SER A 128 10.71 -5.12 -11.20
N LYS A 129 10.66 -5.78 -12.36
CA LYS A 129 10.85 -5.18 -13.68
C LYS A 129 10.08 -5.96 -14.76
N TYR A 130 9.68 -5.30 -15.82
CA TYR A 130 9.13 -5.95 -17.02
C TYR A 130 10.22 -6.26 -18.04
N ALA A 131 10.07 -7.33 -18.83
CA ALA A 131 10.95 -7.57 -19.96
C ALA A 131 10.91 -6.40 -20.96
N ASN A 132 11.98 -6.29 -21.74
CA ASN A 132 12.09 -5.28 -22.79
C ASN A 132 11.29 -5.68 -24.05
N GLU A 133 9.97 -5.70 -23.94
CA GLU A 133 9.01 -6.07 -24.99
C GLU A 133 8.05 -4.92 -25.38
N SER A 134 7.28 -5.04 -26.46
CA SER A 134 6.22 -4.06 -26.76
C SER A 134 5.13 -4.08 -25.67
N PRO A 135 4.52 -2.92 -25.31
CA PRO A 135 3.39 -2.86 -24.38
C PRO A 135 2.24 -3.82 -24.71
N VAL A 136 2.02 -4.13 -25.99
CA VAL A 136 0.97 -5.09 -26.42
C VAL A 136 1.27 -6.49 -25.91
N PHE A 137 2.52 -6.95 -26.02
CA PHE A 137 2.93 -8.27 -25.53
C PHE A 137 2.95 -8.31 -24.00
N LEU A 138 3.39 -7.22 -23.35
CA LEU A 138 3.34 -7.10 -21.90
C LEU A 138 1.91 -7.19 -21.38
N ARG A 139 0.93 -6.52 -22.01
CA ARG A 139 -0.49 -6.62 -21.62
C ARG A 139 -1.10 -7.99 -21.91
N ALA A 140 -0.60 -8.72 -22.92
CA ALA A 140 -1.02 -10.09 -23.16
C ALA A 140 -0.55 -11.05 -22.03
N ARG A 141 0.66 -10.83 -21.48
CA ARG A 141 1.21 -11.62 -20.37
C ARG A 141 0.71 -11.17 -18.99
N HIS A 142 0.59 -9.85 -18.81
CA HIS A 142 0.19 -9.16 -17.59
C HIS A 142 -0.90 -8.14 -17.92
N PRO A 143 -2.19 -8.54 -17.92
CA PRO A 143 -3.29 -7.67 -18.32
C PRO A 143 -3.41 -6.36 -17.54
N SER A 144 -2.89 -6.34 -16.31
CA SER A 144 -2.83 -5.16 -15.43
C SER A 144 -1.74 -4.15 -15.81
N TYR A 145 -0.81 -4.49 -16.71
CA TYR A 145 0.37 -3.68 -17.01
C TYR A 145 0.00 -2.24 -17.39
N VAL A 146 0.50 -1.29 -16.59
CA VAL A 146 0.26 0.14 -16.77
C VAL A 146 1.39 0.78 -17.58
N SER A 147 2.60 0.81 -17.02
CA SER A 147 3.80 1.44 -17.59
C SER A 147 5.08 0.84 -16.98
N ARG A 148 6.20 1.01 -17.68
CA ARG A 148 7.56 0.75 -17.16
C ARG A 148 8.03 1.77 -16.13
N ASP A 149 7.39 2.94 -16.06
CA ASP A 149 7.78 4.00 -15.13
C ASP A 149 7.52 3.61 -13.67
N THR A 150 6.63 2.62 -13.45
CA THR A 150 6.40 2.04 -12.12
C THR A 150 7.27 0.81 -11.94
N VAL A 151 8.52 1.04 -11.50
CA VAL A 151 9.43 -0.01 -11.05
C VAL A 151 9.22 -0.21 -9.55
N ALA A 152 8.76 -1.39 -9.14
CA ALA A 152 8.63 -1.70 -7.72
C ALA A 152 9.95 -2.26 -7.19
N THR A 153 10.38 -1.76 -6.04
CA THR A 153 11.53 -2.30 -5.33
C THR A 153 11.11 -3.47 -4.45
N VAL A 154 11.93 -4.53 -4.35
CA VAL A 154 11.73 -5.62 -3.39
C VAL A 154 12.58 -5.34 -2.14
N ALA A 155 11.91 -5.02 -1.04
CA ALA A 155 12.54 -4.60 0.22
C ALA A 155 12.33 -5.67 1.31
N PRO A 156 13.38 -6.38 1.75
CA PRO A 156 13.31 -7.27 2.90
C PRO A 156 13.36 -6.49 4.23
N HIS A 157 12.58 -6.91 5.21
CA HIS A 157 12.57 -6.35 6.57
C HIS A 157 12.50 -7.45 7.63
N ASP A 158 13.23 -7.24 8.73
CA ASP A 158 13.10 -8.08 9.92
C ASP A 158 11.71 -7.91 10.54
N VAL A 159 11.11 -9.01 10.97
CA VAL A 159 9.88 -8.99 11.78
C VAL A 159 10.22 -9.26 13.24
N PRO A 160 9.90 -8.35 14.17
CA PRO A 160 10.15 -8.56 15.58
C PRO A 160 9.18 -9.58 16.19
N PRO A 161 9.41 -10.02 17.44
CA PRO A 161 8.48 -10.92 18.14
C PRO A 161 7.05 -10.35 18.20
N THR A 162 6.06 -11.24 18.18
CA THR A 162 4.62 -10.88 18.13
C THR A 162 4.21 -9.78 19.13
N PRO A 163 4.64 -9.76 20.40
CA PRO A 163 4.26 -8.69 21.33
C PRO A 163 4.65 -7.28 20.86
N GLN A 164 5.83 -7.13 20.23
CA GLN A 164 6.29 -5.84 19.71
C GLN A 164 5.48 -5.42 18.48
N VAL A 165 5.11 -6.39 17.64
CA VAL A 165 4.23 -6.16 16.50
C VAL A 165 2.84 -5.71 16.95
N VAL A 166 2.30 -6.32 18.01
CA VAL A 166 1.01 -5.91 18.60
C VAL A 166 1.09 -4.48 19.13
N GLN A 167 2.12 -4.16 19.91
CA GLN A 167 2.32 -2.81 20.43
C GLN A 167 2.42 -1.76 19.30
N PHE A 168 3.07 -2.11 18.18
CA PHE A 168 3.13 -1.25 16.99
C PHE A 168 1.73 -0.98 16.42
N PHE A 169 0.88 -2.01 16.27
CA PHE A 169 -0.49 -1.81 15.81
C PHE A 169 -1.35 -1.01 16.78
N GLU A 170 -1.26 -1.31 18.08
CA GLU A 170 -1.96 -0.55 19.13
C GLU A 170 -1.57 0.93 19.11
N THR A 171 -0.28 1.22 18.89
CA THR A 171 0.20 2.60 18.75
C THR A 171 -0.44 3.27 17.53
N LEU A 172 -0.43 2.63 16.35
CA LEU A 172 -0.99 3.24 15.14
C LEU A 172 -2.52 3.38 15.18
N LEU A 173 -3.22 2.45 15.82
CA LEU A 173 -4.68 2.50 15.98
C LEU A 173 -5.11 3.48 17.07
N GLY A 174 -4.30 3.66 18.11
CA GLY A 174 -4.56 4.58 19.22
C GLY A 174 -4.06 6.00 18.99
N THR A 175 -3.15 6.21 18.03
CA THR A 175 -2.63 7.57 17.74
C THR A 175 -3.60 8.32 16.85
N GLU A 176 -4.15 9.39 17.41
CA GLU A 176 -5.03 10.32 16.72
C GLU A 176 -4.26 11.13 15.67
N LEU A 177 -4.89 11.31 14.51
CA LEU A 177 -4.34 12.11 13.44
C LEU A 177 -4.63 13.59 13.71
N GLN A 178 -3.61 14.44 13.60
CA GLN A 178 -3.73 15.88 13.84
C GLN A 178 -3.42 16.67 12.55
N GLN A 179 -4.14 17.77 12.36
CA GLN A 179 -3.83 18.75 11.32
C GLN A 179 -2.41 19.31 11.56
N PRO A 180 -1.52 19.28 10.55
CA PRO A 180 -0.15 19.74 10.73
C PRO A 180 -0.05 21.19 11.21
N ASP A 181 -0.91 22.09 10.72
CA ASP A 181 -0.86 23.52 11.06
C ASP A 181 -1.31 23.81 12.48
N THR A 182 -2.51 23.33 12.83
CA THR A 182 -3.25 23.71 14.05
C THR A 182 -3.09 22.72 15.20
N LEU A 183 -2.58 21.52 14.92
CA LEU A 183 -2.54 20.36 15.82
C LEU A 183 -3.93 19.87 16.26
N TRP A 184 -5.00 20.37 15.64
CA TRP A 184 -6.36 19.91 15.94
C TRP A 184 -6.62 18.52 15.35
N PRO A 185 -7.49 17.71 15.97
CA PRO A 185 -7.90 16.43 15.42
C PRO A 185 -8.35 16.52 13.96
N LEU A 186 -7.81 15.64 13.11
CA LEU A 186 -8.29 15.49 11.75
C LEU A 186 -9.56 14.66 11.75
N MET A 187 -10.67 15.29 11.37
CA MET A 187 -11.98 14.67 11.37
C MET A 187 -12.26 14.00 10.02
N GLY A 188 -12.75 12.76 10.06
CA GLY A 188 -13.25 12.05 8.89
C GLY A 188 -14.58 12.62 8.40
N ARG A 189 -15.07 12.12 7.26
CA ARG A 189 -16.33 12.58 6.64
C ARG A 189 -17.57 12.46 7.53
N THR A 190 -17.57 11.53 8.48
CA THR A 190 -18.67 11.30 9.42
C THR A 190 -18.55 12.17 10.68
N GLY A 191 -17.58 13.09 10.75
CA GLY A 191 -17.29 13.86 11.96
C GLY A 191 -16.65 13.03 13.08
N GLN A 192 -16.19 11.82 12.78
CA GLN A 192 -15.40 11.01 13.72
C GLN A 192 -13.92 11.33 13.58
N GLN A 193 -13.18 11.15 14.68
CA GLN A 193 -11.75 11.34 14.69
C GLN A 193 -11.03 10.31 13.82
N SER A 194 -10.01 10.76 13.08
CA SER A 194 -9.15 9.91 12.27
C SER A 194 -7.94 9.45 13.07
N TYR A 195 -7.46 8.24 12.78
CA TYR A 195 -6.27 7.65 13.40
C TYR A 195 -5.18 7.41 12.35
N ARG A 196 -3.95 7.15 12.82
CA ARG A 196 -2.80 6.89 11.95
C ARG A 196 -2.96 5.64 11.10
N LEU A 197 -3.60 4.58 11.60
CA LEU A 197 -3.99 3.42 10.79
C LEU A 197 -5.50 3.42 10.55
N ALA A 198 -5.88 3.43 9.27
CA ALA A 198 -7.26 3.32 8.81
C ALA A 198 -7.52 1.93 8.20
N LEU A 199 -8.61 1.31 8.65
CA LEU A 199 -9.15 0.04 8.14
C LEU A 199 -10.58 0.27 7.65
N PRO A 200 -10.78 0.94 6.48
CA PRO A 200 -12.12 1.31 6.04
C PRO A 200 -12.97 0.07 5.76
N GLY A 201 -14.13 -0.05 6.41
CA GLY A 201 -15.01 -1.22 6.26
C GLY A 201 -15.70 -1.36 4.89
N ASN A 202 -15.50 -0.38 4.02
CA ASN A 202 -15.92 -0.37 2.61
C ASN A 202 -14.80 -0.80 1.66
N LEU A 203 -13.63 -1.20 2.14
CA LEU A 203 -12.55 -1.78 1.34
C LEU A 203 -12.35 -3.27 1.68
N SER A 204 -11.69 -4.02 0.80
CA SER A 204 -11.42 -5.46 1.01
C SER A 204 -10.23 -5.63 1.97
N ASN A 205 -10.48 -5.48 3.27
CA ASN A 205 -9.46 -5.57 4.32
C ASN A 205 -9.95 -6.35 5.55
N GLU A 206 -10.89 -7.27 5.35
CA GLU A 206 -11.50 -8.03 6.44
C GLU A 206 -10.47 -8.91 7.16
N LYS A 207 -9.60 -9.62 6.43
CA LYS A 207 -8.56 -10.45 7.04
C LYS A 207 -7.54 -9.59 7.76
N ALA A 208 -7.16 -8.44 7.21
CA ALA A 208 -6.31 -7.48 7.92
C ALA A 208 -6.92 -7.06 9.26
N ARG A 209 -8.22 -6.73 9.28
CA ARG A 209 -8.95 -6.39 10.52
C ARG A 209 -8.97 -7.54 11.51
N THR A 210 -9.32 -8.75 11.07
CA THR A 210 -9.34 -9.94 11.92
C THR A 210 -7.94 -10.32 12.41
N GLY A 211 -6.91 -10.17 11.57
CA GLY A 211 -5.53 -10.51 11.89
C GLY A 211 -4.96 -9.61 12.98
N ILE A 212 -5.22 -8.30 12.91
CA ILE A 212 -4.85 -7.35 13.96
C ILE A 212 -5.52 -7.71 15.31
N GLN A 213 -6.77 -8.17 15.28
CA GLN A 213 -7.51 -8.56 16.49
C GLN A 213 -7.07 -9.92 17.05
N SER A 214 -6.46 -10.78 16.24
CA SER A 214 -6.03 -12.12 16.64
C SER A 214 -4.65 -12.48 16.06
N PRO A 215 -3.58 -11.78 16.51
CA PRO A 215 -2.25 -11.89 15.90
C PRO A 215 -1.62 -13.28 15.99
N SER A 216 -1.91 -14.01 17.07
CA SER A 216 -1.42 -15.39 17.27
C SER A 216 -2.10 -16.39 16.34
N VAL A 217 -3.31 -16.10 15.87
CA VAL A 217 -4.09 -16.98 14.98
C VAL A 217 -3.74 -16.70 13.51
N TYR A 218 -3.44 -15.45 13.17
CA TYR A 218 -3.15 -15.02 11.80
C TYR A 218 -1.75 -14.39 11.66
N PRO A 219 -0.67 -15.10 12.02
CA PRO A 219 0.68 -14.52 12.04
C PRO A 219 1.10 -13.97 10.67
N LYS A 220 0.80 -14.68 9.58
CA LYS A 220 1.13 -14.23 8.20
C LYS A 220 0.45 -12.90 7.81
N VAL A 221 -0.76 -12.65 8.30
CA VAL A 221 -1.49 -11.41 8.00
C VAL A 221 -0.82 -10.25 8.72
N VAL A 222 -0.52 -10.46 10.00
CA VAL A 222 0.11 -9.49 10.88
C VAL A 222 1.53 -9.16 10.42
N GLU A 223 2.30 -10.17 10.00
CA GLU A 223 3.64 -9.99 9.42
C GLU A 223 3.61 -9.14 8.17
N ALA A 224 2.73 -9.46 7.20
CA ALA A 224 2.62 -8.71 5.95
C ALA A 224 2.23 -7.25 6.19
N LEU A 225 1.25 -7.01 7.08
CA LEU A 225 0.84 -5.66 7.45
C LEU A 225 1.97 -4.91 8.15
N TYR A 226 2.68 -5.57 9.08
CA TYR A 226 3.78 -4.97 9.82
C TYR A 226 4.88 -4.50 8.87
N VAL A 227 5.36 -5.37 7.96
CA VAL A 227 6.46 -4.98 7.05
C VAL A 227 6.06 -3.82 6.15
N ALA A 228 4.83 -3.79 5.63
CA ALA A 228 4.33 -2.67 4.83
C ALA A 228 4.29 -1.36 5.62
N LEU A 229 3.66 -1.38 6.79
CA LEU A 229 3.49 -0.18 7.62
C LEU A 229 4.82 0.31 8.18
N HIS A 230 5.70 -0.59 8.61
CA HIS A 230 7.02 -0.26 9.12
C HIS A 230 7.91 0.33 8.02
N TYR A 231 7.85 -0.22 6.80
CA TYR A 231 8.54 0.36 5.65
C TYR A 231 8.07 1.80 5.40
N LEU A 232 6.75 2.03 5.37
CA LEU A 232 6.20 3.39 5.22
C LEU A 232 6.64 4.30 6.38
N GLU A 233 6.57 3.82 7.63
CA GLU A 233 6.97 4.62 8.79
C GLU A 233 8.42 5.09 8.71
N THR A 234 9.33 4.19 8.33
CA THR A 234 10.79 4.41 8.38
C THR A 234 11.35 5.07 7.13
N THR A 235 10.73 4.88 5.97
CA THR A 235 11.15 5.56 4.75
C THR A 235 10.38 6.87 4.63
N ALA A 236 11.05 7.99 4.94
CA ALA A 236 10.47 9.31 4.72
C ALA A 236 10.46 9.62 3.22
N ARG A 237 9.35 10.16 2.71
CA ARG A 237 9.37 10.87 1.43
C ARG A 237 9.87 12.28 1.72
N VAL A 238 11.11 12.58 1.35
CA VAL A 238 11.59 13.97 1.34
C VAL A 238 10.77 14.68 0.28
N HIS A 239 10.00 15.69 0.68
CA HIS A 239 9.27 16.51 -0.28
C HIS A 239 10.32 17.19 -1.18
N TYR A 240 10.39 16.79 -2.45
CA TYR A 240 11.15 17.56 -3.41
C TYR A 240 10.30 18.77 -3.73
N ASP A 241 10.57 19.87 -3.04
CA ASP A 241 9.95 21.15 -3.36
C ASP A 241 10.45 21.59 -4.75
N GLY A 242 9.62 21.34 -5.75
CA GLY A 242 9.83 21.80 -7.12
C GLY A 242 9.92 23.32 -7.24
N SER A 243 9.67 24.10 -6.18
CA SER A 243 9.79 25.56 -6.18
C SER A 243 11.24 26.07 -6.16
N LYS A 244 12.25 25.20 -6.01
CA LYS A 244 13.68 25.59 -6.14
C LYS A 244 14.28 25.44 -7.54
N TRP A 245 13.48 25.07 -8.54
CA TRP A 245 13.87 25.30 -9.93
C TRP A 245 13.30 26.63 -10.39
N GLU A 246 14.14 27.68 -10.30
CA GLU A 246 13.97 28.90 -11.07
C GLU A 246 13.93 28.54 -12.57
N HIS A 247 12.74 28.25 -13.09
CA HIS A 247 12.52 28.34 -14.52
C HIS A 247 12.46 29.83 -14.85
N LYS A 248 13.63 30.38 -15.19
CA LYS A 248 13.72 31.63 -15.96
C LYS A 248 12.95 31.44 -17.28
N GLY A 249 11.72 31.98 -17.31
CA GLY A 249 10.98 32.51 -18.47
C GLY A 249 10.66 31.57 -19.64
N SER A 250 9.36 31.43 -19.93
CA SER A 250 8.85 31.51 -21.31
C SER A 250 7.40 31.99 -21.34
N VAL A 251 7.08 32.83 -22.33
CA VAL A 251 6.03 33.88 -22.35
C VAL A 251 4.67 33.37 -22.87
N VAL A 252 4.39 32.07 -22.85
CA VAL A 252 3.35 31.51 -23.75
C VAL A 252 2.04 31.09 -23.08
N THR A 253 1.98 30.87 -21.77
CA THR A 253 0.71 30.47 -21.14
C THR A 253 0.57 31.13 -19.78
N GLY A 254 -0.07 32.30 -19.77
CA GLY A 254 -0.43 33.00 -18.55
C GLY A 254 -1.60 32.31 -17.84
N TYR A 255 -1.33 31.95 -16.58
CA TYR A 255 -2.22 31.40 -15.53
C TYR A 255 -2.66 29.94 -15.69
#